data_AF-A0A2T1C965-F1
#
_entry.id   AF-A0A2T1C965-F1
#
_cell.length_a   1.000
_cell.length_b   1.000
_cell.length_c   1.000
_cell.angle_alpha   90.00
_cell.angle_beta   90.00
_cell.angle_gamma   90.00
#
_symmetry.space_group_name_H-M   'P 1'
#
loop_
_entity.id
_entity.type
_entity.pdbx_description
1 polymer ?
#
loop_
_entity_poly.entity_id
_entity_poly.type
_entity_poly.pdbx_seq_one_letter_code
_entity_poly.pdbx_strand_id
1 'polypeptide(L)' 'MTAAIINQIFLGELLVRKKVITRSQLRECLAVQRQTKQKLGEIILEKRLLSAQEISLILKEQHWRNLGYWVIGD' A
#
# COMPACT_ATOMS: atom_id res chain seq x y z
N MET A 1 17.02 0.24 25.36
CA MET A 1 16.58 -0.99 24.65
C MET A 1 15.07 -0.96 24.46
N THR A 2 14.55 -0.15 23.55
CA THR A 2 13.14 -0.23 23.14
C THR A 2 13.12 -0.80 21.74
N ALA A 3 12.75 -2.07 21.64
CA ALA A 3 12.47 -2.69 20.36
C ALA A 3 11.37 -1.84 19.70
N ALA A 4 11.74 -1.04 18.70
CA ALA A 4 10.76 -0.42 17.83
C ALA A 4 9.97 -1.58 17.22
N ILE A 5 8.73 -1.76 17.66
CA ILE A 5 7.81 -2.70 17.03
C ILE A 5 7.75 -2.25 15.58
N ILE A 6 8.36 -3.03 14.69
CA ILE A 6 8.42 -2.76 13.26
C ILE A 6 6.97 -2.80 12.79
N ASN A 7 6.30 -1.65 12.75
CA ASN A 7 4.91 -1.57 12.37
C ASN A 7 4.89 -1.66 10.84
N GLN A 8 4.94 -2.89 10.33
CA GLN A 8 4.96 -3.16 8.90
C GLN A 8 3.64 -2.64 8.31
N ILE A 9 3.69 -1.48 7.69
CA ILE A 9 2.55 -0.88 7.01
C ILE A 9 2.27 -1.73 5.78
N PHE A 10 1.13 -2.44 5.76
CA PHE A 10 0.68 -3.16 4.58
C PHE A 10 0.14 -2.16 3.55
N LEU A 11 0.65 -2.25 2.32
CA LEU A 11 0.25 -1.41 1.20
C LEU A 11 -1.29 -1.42 1.01
N GLY A 12 -1.90 -2.60 1.04
CA GLY A 12 -3.34 -2.76 0.89
C GLY A 12 -4.15 -1.99 1.93
N GLU A 13 -3.75 -2.07 3.20
CA GLU A 13 -4.46 -1.38 4.29
C GLU A 13 -4.24 0.14 4.20
N LEU A 14 -3.04 0.59 3.83
CA LEU A 14 -2.76 2.02 3.59
C LEU A 14 -3.66 2.58 2.48
N LEU A 15 -3.80 1.85 1.37
CA LEU A 15 -4.64 2.24 0.24
C LEU A 15 -6.13 2.38 0.64
N VAL A 16 -6.64 1.45 1.45
CA VAL A 16 -8.02 1.50 1.96
C VAL A 16 -8.21 2.65 2.95
N ARG A 17 -7.26 2.86 3.86
CA ARG A 17 -7.32 3.95 4.85
C ARG A 17 -7.31 5.33 4.20
N LYS A 18 -6.54 5.50 3.13
CA LYS A 18 -6.53 6.73 2.33
C LYS A 18 -7.76 6.88 1.42
N LYS A 19 -8.71 5.92 1.46
CA LYS A 19 -9.92 5.86 0.63
C LYS A 19 -9.63 5.87 -0.88
N VAL A 20 -8.43 5.42 -1.25
CA VAL A 20 -7.96 5.38 -2.63
C VAL A 20 -8.53 4.16 -3.36
N ILE A 21 -8.67 3.05 -2.62
CA ILE A 21 -9.42 1.87 -3.07
C ILE A 21 -10.40 1.45 -1.98
N THR A 22 -11.46 0.77 -2.38
CA THR A 22 -12.40 0.15 -1.44
C THR A 22 -11.86 -1.18 -0.91
N ARG A 23 -12.38 -1.64 0.24
CA ARG A 23 -12.10 -2.99 0.75
C ARG A 23 -12.45 -4.08 -0.27
N SER A 24 -13.51 -3.89 -1.06
CA SER A 24 -13.90 -4.90 -2.07
C SER A 24 -12.88 -4.98 -3.20
N GLN A 25 -12.43 -3.83 -3.72
CA GLN A 25 -11.38 -3.78 -4.74
C GLN A 25 -10.06 -4.37 -4.23
N LEU A 26 -9.70 -4.08 -2.97
CA LEU A 26 -8.52 -4.70 -2.36
C LEU A 26 -8.63 -6.23 -2.33
N ARG A 27 -9.79 -6.79 -1.91
CA ARG A 27 -9.99 -8.25 -1.91
C ARG A 27 -9.86 -8.84 -3.31
N GLU A 28 -10.39 -8.17 -4.32
CA GLU A 28 -10.29 -8.63 -5.71
C GLU A 28 -8.83 -8.65 -6.17
N CYS A 29 -8.07 -7.58 -5.91
CA CYS A 29 -6.65 -7.55 -6.21
C CYS A 29 -5.86 -8.64 -5.47
N LEU A 30 -6.17 -8.89 -4.20
CA LEU A 30 -5.55 -9.96 -3.42
C LEU A 30 -5.91 -11.36 -3.93
N ALA A 31 -7.14 -11.55 -4.45
CA ALA A 31 -7.52 -12.81 -5.09
C ALA A 31 -6.69 -13.05 -6.35
N VAL A 32 -6.52 -12.02 -7.18
CA VAL A 32 -5.62 -12.07 -8.36
C VAL A 32 -4.19 -12.33 -7.90
N GLN A 33 -3.69 -11.68 -6.86
CA GLN A 33 -2.33 -11.86 -6.33
C GLN A 33 -2.07 -13.26 -5.77
N ARG A 34 -3.11 -14.00 -5.39
CA ARG A 34 -2.96 -15.40 -4.95
C ARG A 34 -2.89 -16.35 -6.13
N GLN A 35 -3.59 -16.02 -7.21
CA GLN A 35 -3.62 -16.81 -8.44
C GLN A 35 -2.43 -16.51 -9.36
N THR A 36 -1.92 -15.29 -9.28
CA THR A 36 -0.80 -14.76 -10.07
C THR A 36 0.36 -14.47 -9.14
N LYS A 37 1.61 -14.75 -9.52
CA LYS A 37 2.77 -14.34 -8.69
C LYS A 37 3.10 -12.84 -8.80
N GLN A 38 2.15 -12.03 -9.26
CA GLN A 38 2.32 -10.59 -9.48
C GLN A 38 2.31 -9.83 -8.14
N LYS A 39 2.92 -8.65 -8.10
CA LYS A 39 2.86 -7.79 -6.92
C LYS A 39 1.51 -7.05 -6.88
N LEU A 40 1.01 -6.79 -5.66
CA LEU A 40 -0.25 -6.05 -5.48
C LEU A 40 -0.27 -4.70 -6.22
N GLY A 41 0.85 -3.97 -6.24
CA GLY A 41 0.96 -2.71 -6.97
C GLY A 41 0.79 -2.87 -8.49
N GLU A 42 1.33 -3.94 -9.07
CA GLU A 42 1.19 -4.23 -10.51
C GLU A 42 -0.26 -4.54 -10.87
N ILE A 43 -0.93 -5.35 -10.05
CA ILE A 43 -2.34 -5.70 -10.24
C ILE A 43 -3.24 -4.44 -10.16
N ILE A 44 -2.93 -3.52 -9.25
CA ILE A 44 -3.68 -2.27 -9.10
C ILE A 44 -3.50 -1.36 -10.34
N LEU A 45 -2.30 -1.32 -10.92
CA LEU A 45 -2.03 -0.61 -12.18
C LEU A 45 -2.77 -1.24 -13.35
N GLU A 46 -2.73 -2.57 -13.49
CA GLU A 46 -3.41 -3.31 -14.55
C GLU A 46 -4.92 -3.12 -14.48
N LYS A 47 -5.49 -3.12 -13.28
CA LYS A 47 -6.92 -2.84 -13.04
C LYS A 47 -7.27 -1.35 -13.16
N ARG A 48 -6.30 -0.47 -13.45
CA ARG A 48 -6.46 0.99 -13.54
C ARG A 48 -7.16 1.60 -12.32
N LEU A 49 -6.99 0.97 -11.16
CA LEU A 49 -7.50 1.48 -9.89
C LEU A 49 -6.71 2.70 -9.43
N LEU A 50 -5.44 2.76 -9.84
CA LEU A 50 -4.54 3.89 -9.63
C LEU A 50 -3.63 4.11 -10.83
N SER A 51 -3.20 5.35 -11.01
CA SER A 51 -2.09 5.68 -11.90
C SER A 51 -0.74 5.27 -11.30
N ALA A 52 0.27 5.16 -12.17
CA ALA A 52 1.66 4.91 -11.75
C ALA A 52 2.19 5.98 -10.79
N GLN A 53 1.75 7.23 -10.97
CA GLN A 53 2.13 8.37 -10.14
C GLN A 53 1.54 8.23 -8.72
N GLU A 54 0.26 7.89 -8.61
CA GLU A 54 -0.42 7.70 -7.32
C GLU A 54 0.17 6.52 -6.55
N ILE A 55 0.41 5.39 -7.22
CA ILE A 55 1.06 4.23 -6.60
C ILE A 55 2.45 4.58 -6.10
N SER A 56 3.24 5.33 -6.88
CA SER A 56 4.58 5.75 -6.48
C SER A 56 4.55 6.60 -5.22
N LEU A 57 3.60 7.53 -5.11
CA LEU A 57 3.43 8.36 -3.92
C LEU A 57 3.11 7.52 -2.67
N ILE A 58 2.19 6.56 -2.80
CA ILE A 58 1.78 5.71 -1.68
C ILE A 58 2.91 4.76 -1.25
N LEU A 59 3.68 4.23 -2.20
CA LEU A 59 4.85 3.40 -1.91
C LEU A 59 5.95 4.19 -1.18
N LYS A 60 6.19 5.45 -1.57
CA LYS A 60 7.11 6.35 -0.85
C LYS A 60 6.64 6.60 0.58
N GLU A 61 5.34 6.87 0.76
CA GLU A 61 4.76 7.06 2.09
C GLU A 61 4.87 5.79 2.95
N GLN A 62 4.55 4.62 2.38
CA GLN A 62 4.71 3.33 3.05
C GLN A 62 6.16 3.13 3.51
N HIS A 63 7.12 3.44 2.64
CA HIS A 63 8.55 3.34 2.93
C HIS A 63 8.96 4.23 4.10
N TRP A 64 8.56 5.51 4.09
CA TRP A 64 8.86 6.43 5.20
C TRP A 64 8.23 6.00 6.52
N ARG A 65 6.97 5.56 6.49
CA ARG A 65 6.27 5.05 7.69
C ARG A 65 6.93 3.77 8.23
N ASN A 66 7.38 2.87 7.36
CA ASN A 66 8.10 1.65 7.76
C ASN A 66 9.48 1.96 8.38
N LEU A 67 10.10 3.06 7.97
CA LEU A 67 11.36 3.54 8.54
C LEU A 67 11.16 4.32 9.86
N GLY A 68 9.92 4.49 10.33
CA GLY A 68 9.62 5.22 11.57
C GLY A 68 9.69 6.74 11.44
N TYR A 69 9.88 7.27 10.24
CA TYR A 69 9.82 8.70 9.98
C TYR A 69 8.34 9.10 9.83
N TRP A 70 7.72 9.57 10.91
CA TRP A 70 6.58 10.47 10.75
C TRP A 70 7.15 11.78 10.21
N VAL A 71 6.69 12.19 9.04
CA VAL A 71 6.97 13.54 8.53
C VAL A 71 6.38 14.48 9.58
N ILE A 72 7.26 15.08 10.39
CA ILE A 72 6.91 16.18 11.28
C ILE A 72 6.48 17.31 10.35
N GLY A 73 5.18 17.57 10.32
CA GLY A 73 4.56 18.50 9.38
C GLY A 73 3.05 18.45 9.54
N ASP A 74 2.60 18.76 10.76
CA ASP A 74 1.33 19.46 10.97
C ASP A 74 1.67 20.97 11.01
#